data_AF-K9PQZ0-F1
#
_entry.id   AF-K9PQZ0-F1
#
_cell.length_a   1.000
_cell.length_b   1.000
_cell.length_c   1.000
_cell.angle_alpha   90.00
_cell.angle_beta   90.00
_cell.angle_gamma   90.00
#
_symmetry.space_group_name_H-M   'P 1'
#
loop_
_entity.id
_entity.type
_entity.pdbx_description
1 polymer ?
#
loop_
_entity_poly.entity_id
_entity_poly.type
_entity_poly.pdbx_seq_one_letter_code
_entity_poly.pdbx_strand_id
1 'polypeptide(L)'
;MTVNIFVRLLSLVFAYGIDVPDTTYEKIMTTVTSKEIAQFRSQLADDPRAMEVLDLIEDCEGDLEDAAMTLAIRAGQQPERANSEWLDALARNWRAVICDPGFRENLLNGSVQGMMQYLITMPTFPKILATPVLIYVLKQGVNNFCEPLDSLK
;
A
#
# COMPACT_ATOMS: atom_id res chain seq x y z
N MET A 1 -1.93 48.29 -0.98
CA MET A 1 -3.37 47.96 -0.94
C MET A 1 -3.57 46.65 -1.71
N THR A 2 -3.27 45.50 -1.09
CA THR A 2 -3.31 44.20 -1.81
C THR A 2 -3.68 43.04 -0.88
N VAL A 3 -4.46 43.31 0.17
CA VAL A 3 -4.88 42.29 1.17
C VAL A 3 -6.37 41.98 1.07
N ASN A 4 -7.10 42.59 0.12
CA ASN A 4 -8.57 42.59 0.15
C ASN A 4 -9.27 41.69 -0.88
N ILE A 5 -8.53 40.94 -1.71
CA ILE A 5 -9.12 40.03 -2.70
C ILE A 5 -9.27 38.61 -2.14
N PHE A 6 -8.29 38.12 -1.38
CA PHE A 6 -8.30 36.74 -0.87
C PHE A 6 -9.42 36.49 0.16
N VAL A 7 -9.68 37.48 1.03
CA VAL A 7 -10.76 37.38 2.03
C VAL A 7 -12.14 37.41 1.37
N ARG A 8 -12.31 38.17 0.28
CA ARG A 8 -13.59 38.24 -0.45
C ARG A 8 -13.92 36.95 -1.21
N LEU A 9 -12.92 36.26 -1.76
CA LEU A 9 -13.15 34.97 -2.41
C LEU A 9 -13.54 33.88 -1.40
N LEU A 10 -12.91 33.86 -0.23
CA LEU A 10 -13.24 32.86 0.80
C LEU A 10 -14.68 33.02 1.32
N SER A 11 -15.15 34.25 1.51
CA SER A 11 -16.53 34.50 1.94
C SER A 11 -17.59 34.17 0.89
N LEU A 12 -17.24 34.22 -0.40
CA LEU A 12 -18.15 33.83 -1.48
C LEU A 12 -18.29 32.31 -1.59
N VAL A 13 -17.22 31.54 -1.34
CA VAL A 13 -17.29 30.07 -1.35
C VAL A 13 -18.27 29.56 -0.27
N PHE A 14 -18.23 30.12 0.93
CA PHE A 14 -19.15 29.76 2.02
C PHE A 14 -20.60 30.23 1.79
N ALA A 15 -20.81 31.31 1.04
CA ALA A 15 -22.15 31.88 0.84
C ALA A 15 -22.96 31.20 -0.28
N TYR A 16 -22.30 30.55 -1.24
CA TYR A 16 -22.97 29.97 -2.40
C TYR A 16 -23.17 28.45 -2.35
N GLY A 17 -22.77 27.78 -1.25
CA GLY A 17 -22.92 26.32 -1.14
C GLY A 17 -22.31 25.59 -2.34
N ILE A 18 -21.21 26.12 -2.88
CA ILE A 18 -20.44 25.43 -3.91
C ILE A 18 -19.78 24.28 -3.18
N ASP A 19 -20.39 23.10 -3.24
CA ASP A 19 -19.69 21.84 -3.01
C ASP A 19 -18.46 21.92 -3.90
N VAL A 20 -17.29 22.08 -3.28
CA VAL A 20 -16.03 21.82 -3.97
C VAL A 20 -16.18 20.35 -4.35
N PRO A 21 -16.27 19.99 -5.63
CA PRO A 21 -16.27 18.59 -6.00
C PRO A 21 -15.02 18.05 -5.34
N ASP A 22 -15.22 17.12 -4.39
CA ASP A 22 -14.14 16.38 -3.77
C ASP A 22 -13.30 15.92 -4.94
N THR A 23 -12.18 16.59 -5.16
CA THR A 23 -11.21 16.16 -6.14
C THR A 23 -10.83 14.83 -5.55
N THR A 24 -11.40 13.77 -6.11
CA THR A 24 -10.92 12.42 -5.95
C THR A 24 -9.46 12.53 -6.33
N TYR A 25 -8.66 12.80 -5.30
CA TYR A 25 -7.28 12.45 -5.23
C TYR A 25 -7.33 11.01 -5.68
N GLU A 26 -6.86 10.76 -6.90
CA GLU A 26 -6.83 9.42 -7.46
C GLU A 26 -5.73 8.70 -6.68
N LYS A 27 -6.02 8.44 -5.40
CA LYS A 27 -5.32 7.49 -4.55
C LYS A 27 -5.40 6.24 -5.39
N ILE A 28 -4.26 5.81 -5.94
CA ILE A 28 -4.11 4.49 -6.55
C ILE A 28 -4.87 3.55 -5.62
N MET A 29 -5.98 2.98 -6.10
CA MET A 29 -6.96 2.31 -5.23
C MET A 29 -6.34 1.07 -4.59
N THR A 30 -5.59 1.28 -3.50
CA THR A 30 -4.92 0.25 -2.70
C THR A 30 -5.81 -0.18 -1.54
N THR A 31 -7.11 0.14 -1.57
CA THR A 31 -8.05 -0.30 -0.54
C THR A 31 -8.30 -1.81 -0.62
N VAL A 32 -8.25 -2.46 0.53
CA VAL A 32 -8.45 -3.89 0.72
C VAL A 32 -9.72 -4.10 1.52
N THR A 33 -10.63 -4.90 0.98
CA THR A 33 -11.90 -5.20 1.62
C THR A 33 -11.71 -6.13 2.82
N SER A 34 -12.60 -6.09 3.80
CA SER A 34 -12.59 -7.05 4.93
C SER A 34 -12.62 -8.51 4.48
N LYS A 35 -13.23 -8.81 3.32
CA LYS A 35 -13.21 -10.16 2.73
C LYS A 35 -11.80 -10.55 2.27
N GLU A 36 -11.09 -9.67 1.57
CA GLU A 36 -9.70 -9.90 1.17
C GLU A 36 -8.80 -10.01 2.41
N ILE A 37 -8.98 -9.15 3.42
CA ILE A 37 -8.26 -9.24 4.71
C ILE A 37 -8.49 -10.60 5.36
N ALA A 38 -9.72 -11.10 5.41
CA ALA A 38 -10.03 -12.42 5.96
C ALA A 38 -9.33 -13.57 5.19
N GLN A 39 -9.19 -13.44 3.87
CA GLN A 39 -8.43 -14.40 3.06
C GLN A 39 -6.95 -14.38 3.44
N PHE A 40 -6.35 -13.20 3.61
CA PHE A 40 -4.96 -13.07 4.06
C PHE A 40 -4.75 -13.58 5.48
N ARG A 41 -5.70 -13.34 6.40
CA ARG A 41 -5.67 -13.91 7.77
C ARG A 41 -5.62 -15.44 7.73
N SER A 42 -6.41 -16.07 6.86
CA SER A 42 -6.39 -17.53 6.67
C SER A 42 -5.03 -18.02 6.15
N GLN A 43 -4.45 -17.35 5.15
CA GLN A 43 -3.16 -17.74 4.59
C GLN A 43 -1.99 -17.53 5.55
N LEU A 44 -2.05 -16.50 6.40
CA LEU A 44 -0.93 -16.05 7.22
C LEU A 44 -1.11 -16.37 8.71
N ALA A 45 -2.07 -17.22 9.07
CA ALA A 45 -2.47 -17.49 10.45
C ALA A 45 -1.31 -17.89 11.39
N ASP A 46 -0.25 -18.48 10.84
CA ASP A 46 0.93 -18.91 11.59
C ASP A 46 1.96 -17.77 11.84
N ASP A 47 1.72 -16.56 11.31
CA ASP A 47 2.56 -15.38 11.55
C ASP A 47 1.79 -14.31 12.37
N PRO A 48 2.03 -14.23 13.69
CA PRO A 48 1.39 -13.24 14.55
C PRO A 48 1.62 -11.78 14.10
N ARG A 49 2.79 -11.49 13.49
CA ARG A 49 3.09 -10.15 13.00
C ARG A 49 2.22 -9.81 11.80
N ALA A 50 1.92 -10.80 10.96
CA ALA A 50 1.00 -10.60 9.86
C ALA A 50 -0.41 -10.32 10.35
N MET A 51 -0.85 -10.95 11.45
CA MET A 51 -2.15 -10.65 12.08
C MET A 51 -2.21 -9.22 12.57
N GLU A 52 -1.21 -8.76 13.34
CA GLU A 52 -1.15 -7.38 13.83
C GLU A 52 -1.18 -6.35 12.70
N VAL A 53 -0.52 -6.66 11.59
CA VAL A 53 -0.52 -5.80 10.40
C VAL A 53 -1.87 -5.82 9.69
N LEU A 54 -2.53 -6.96 9.58
CA LEU A 54 -3.87 -7.07 9.00
C LEU A 54 -4.93 -6.36 9.85
N ASP A 55 -4.80 -6.40 11.17
CA ASP A 55 -5.65 -5.65 12.09
C ASP A 55 -5.46 -4.14 11.88
N LEU A 56 -4.21 -3.67 11.76
CA LEU A 56 -3.94 -2.27 11.45
C LEU A 56 -4.50 -1.85 10.08
N ILE A 57 -4.41 -2.70 9.06
CA ILE A 57 -5.00 -2.41 7.75
C ILE A 57 -6.53 -2.27 7.87
N GLU A 58 -7.17 -3.13 8.66
CA GLU A 58 -8.61 -3.04 8.91
C GLU A 58 -8.98 -1.78 9.71
N ASP A 59 -8.19 -1.41 10.72
CA ASP A 59 -8.35 -0.16 11.48
C ASP A 59 -8.16 1.09 10.61
N CYS A 60 -7.35 1.00 9.55
CA CYS A 60 -7.19 2.02 8.52
C CYS A 60 -8.27 1.93 7.43
N GLU A 61 -9.43 1.31 7.69
CA GLU A 61 -10.53 1.16 6.74
C GLU A 61 -10.14 0.43 5.44
N GLY A 62 -9.14 -0.46 5.53
CA GLY A 62 -8.59 -1.18 4.39
C GLY A 62 -7.55 -0.39 3.60
N ASP A 63 -7.17 0.82 4.04
CA ASP A 63 -6.21 1.65 3.35
C ASP A 63 -4.77 1.16 3.53
N LEU A 64 -4.22 0.51 2.50
CA LEU A 64 -2.88 -0.04 2.56
C LEU A 64 -1.80 1.04 2.67
N GLU A 65 -1.99 2.20 2.04
CA GLU A 65 -0.97 3.26 2.05
C GLU A 65 -0.85 3.83 3.46
N ASP A 66 -1.99 4.15 4.09
CA ASP A 66 -2.02 4.74 5.42
C ASP A 66 -1.53 3.75 6.49
N ALA A 67 -1.91 2.46 6.35
CA ALA A 67 -1.40 1.40 7.20
C ALA A 67 0.12 1.22 7.01
N ALA A 68 0.61 1.14 5.77
CA ALA A 68 2.04 1.00 5.49
C ALA A 68 2.85 2.18 6.02
N MET A 69 2.34 3.40 5.89
CA MET A 69 2.96 4.62 6.43
C MET A 69 3.12 4.55 7.95
N THR A 70 2.06 4.09 8.64
CA THR A 70 2.07 3.88 10.09
C THR A 70 3.12 2.84 10.50
N LEU A 71 3.22 1.74 9.76
CA LEU A 71 4.21 0.68 10.00
C LEU A 71 5.64 1.15 9.71
N ALA A 72 5.83 1.95 8.67
CA ALA A 72 7.12 2.52 8.30
C ALA A 72 7.67 3.39 9.44
N ILE A 73 6.82 4.27 10.00
CA ILE A 73 7.18 5.10 11.16
C ILE A 73 7.54 4.23 12.37
N ARG A 74 6.76 3.18 12.66
CA ARG A 74 7.06 2.22 13.73
C ARG A 74 8.40 1.51 13.52
N ALA A 75 8.79 1.27 12.27
CA ALA A 75 10.07 0.67 11.89
C ALA A 75 11.24 1.68 11.87
N GLY A 76 11.03 2.93 12.28
CA GLY A 76 12.06 3.98 12.26
C GLY A 76 12.34 4.56 10.87
N GLN A 77 11.50 4.25 9.89
CA GLN A 77 11.58 4.87 8.56
C GLN A 77 10.89 6.24 8.59
N GLN A 78 11.37 7.14 7.73
CA GLN A 78 10.81 8.48 7.58
C GLN A 78 10.22 8.59 6.17
N PRO A 79 9.01 8.07 5.94
CA PRO A 79 8.36 8.31 4.68
C PRO A 79 8.05 9.82 4.56
N GLU A 80 8.35 10.40 3.41
CA GLU A 80 7.96 11.78 3.13
C GLU A 80 6.44 11.83 3.03
N ARG A 81 5.78 12.51 3.99
CA ARG A 81 4.32 12.55 4.19
C ARG A 81 3.48 13.02 2.98
N ALA A 82 4.12 13.39 1.87
CA ALA A 82 3.48 13.89 0.68
C ALA A 82 3.38 12.85 -0.45
N ASN A 83 3.98 11.67 -0.32
CA ASN A 83 3.97 10.69 -1.41
C ASN A 83 2.91 9.61 -1.19
N SER A 84 1.79 9.72 -1.89
CA SER A 84 0.75 8.69 -1.98
C SER A 84 1.20 7.43 -2.74
N GLU A 85 2.45 7.42 -3.21
CA GLU A 85 3.08 6.31 -3.93
C GLU A 85 4.20 5.67 -3.10
N TRP A 86 4.24 5.88 -1.78
CA TRP A 86 5.34 5.37 -0.95
C TRP A 86 5.35 3.83 -0.90
N LEU A 87 4.19 3.19 -0.71
CA LEU A 87 4.11 1.74 -0.75
C LEU A 87 4.45 1.18 -2.13
N ASP A 88 4.02 1.85 -3.20
CA ASP A 88 4.43 1.51 -4.57
C ASP A 88 5.96 1.54 -4.67
N ALA A 89 6.58 2.69 -4.40
CA ALA A 89 8.03 2.86 -4.46
C ALA A 89 8.79 1.82 -3.63
N LEU A 90 8.32 1.51 -2.42
CA LEU A 90 8.86 0.43 -1.60
C LEU A 90 8.74 -0.93 -2.31
N ALA A 91 7.56 -1.30 -2.79
CA ALA A 91 7.34 -2.56 -3.49
C ALA A 91 8.24 -2.68 -4.72
N ARG A 92 8.41 -1.58 -5.48
CA ARG A 92 9.30 -1.52 -6.65
C ARG A 92 10.75 -1.86 -6.33
N ASN A 93 11.25 -1.43 -5.18
CA ASN A 93 12.63 -1.75 -4.75
C ASN A 93 12.85 -3.25 -4.55
N TRP A 94 11.79 -4.00 -4.28
CA TRP A 94 11.82 -5.45 -4.09
C TRP A 94 11.31 -6.23 -5.30
N ARG A 95 11.04 -5.56 -6.42
CA ARG A 95 10.47 -6.18 -7.63
C ARG A 95 11.28 -7.37 -8.12
N ALA A 96 12.62 -7.27 -8.15
CA ALA A 96 13.47 -8.38 -8.59
C ALA A 96 13.31 -9.64 -7.73
N VAL A 97 13.06 -9.48 -6.43
CA VAL A 97 12.86 -10.58 -5.49
C VAL A 97 11.45 -11.15 -5.61
N ILE A 98 10.43 -10.28 -5.64
CA ILE A 98 9.02 -10.68 -5.69
C ILE A 98 8.66 -11.34 -7.03
N CYS A 99 9.25 -10.84 -8.13
CA CYS A 99 9.01 -11.35 -9.48
C CYS A 99 9.93 -12.51 -9.88
N ASP A 100 10.67 -13.08 -8.92
CA ASP A 100 11.46 -14.28 -9.16
C ASP A 100 10.53 -15.42 -9.62
N PRO A 101 10.90 -16.18 -10.69
CA PRO A 101 10.08 -17.27 -11.20
C PRO A 101 9.69 -18.32 -10.15
N GLY A 102 10.49 -18.53 -9.11
CA GLY A 102 10.22 -19.47 -8.02
C GLY A 102 9.03 -19.09 -7.14
N PHE A 103 8.64 -17.81 -7.11
CA PHE A 103 7.49 -17.34 -6.33
C PHE A 103 6.31 -16.89 -7.19
N ARG A 104 6.56 -16.48 -8.43
CA ARG A 104 5.56 -15.86 -9.32
C ARG A 104 4.31 -16.71 -9.53
N GLU A 105 4.45 -18.02 -9.74
CA GLU A 105 3.30 -18.92 -9.98
C GLU A 105 2.37 -18.97 -8.75
N ASN A 106 2.94 -19.09 -7.55
CA ASN A 106 2.17 -19.08 -6.31
C ASN A 106 1.44 -17.74 -6.11
N LEU A 107 2.12 -16.63 -6.37
CA LEU A 107 1.52 -15.30 -6.30
C LEU A 107 0.40 -15.11 -7.32
N LEU A 108 0.55 -15.62 -8.55
CA LEU A 108 -0.52 -15.60 -9.57
C LEU A 108 -1.76 -16.38 -9.14
N ASN A 109 -1.57 -17.44 -8.36
CA ASN A 109 -2.65 -18.22 -7.75
C ASN A 109 -3.18 -17.59 -6.43
N GLY A 110 -2.72 -16.40 -6.07
CA GLY A 110 -3.13 -15.67 -4.86
C GLY A 110 -2.54 -16.21 -3.55
N SER A 111 -1.57 -17.12 -3.62
CA SER A 111 -0.87 -17.69 -2.47
C SER A 111 0.34 -16.85 -2.10
N VAL A 112 0.33 -16.27 -0.90
CA VAL A 112 1.43 -15.42 -0.40
C VAL A 112 2.38 -16.12 0.57
N GLN A 113 2.05 -17.34 1.03
CA GLN A 113 2.78 -18.04 2.10
C GLN A 113 4.26 -18.22 1.80
N GLY A 114 4.60 -18.79 0.64
CA GLY A 114 6.01 -19.05 0.29
C GLY A 114 6.83 -17.76 0.15
N MET A 115 6.23 -16.74 -0.46
CA MET A 115 6.88 -15.42 -0.60
C MET A 115 7.06 -14.74 0.75
N MET A 116 6.04 -14.79 1.62
CA MET A 116 6.10 -14.25 2.98
C MET A 116 7.24 -14.91 3.78
N GLN A 117 7.30 -16.24 3.78
CA GLN A 117 8.35 -17.00 4.46
C GLN A 117 9.74 -16.59 3.96
N TYR A 118 9.90 -16.38 2.65
CA TYR A 118 11.17 -15.92 2.10
C TYR A 118 11.52 -14.49 2.55
N LEU A 119 10.60 -13.52 2.43
CA LEU A 119 10.84 -12.12 2.79
C LEU A 119 11.26 -11.96 4.25
N ILE A 120 10.64 -12.69 5.18
CA ILE A 120 10.95 -12.56 6.62
C ILE A 120 12.33 -13.14 6.98
N THR A 121 12.93 -13.98 6.13
CA THR A 121 14.31 -14.45 6.31
C THR A 121 15.36 -13.44 5.81
N MET A 122 14.96 -12.52 4.93
CA MET A 122 15.88 -11.51 4.38
C MET A 122 16.24 -10.47 5.45
N PRO A 123 17.53 -10.27 5.79
CA PRO A 123 17.93 -9.29 6.81
C PRO A 123 17.65 -7.84 6.40
N THR A 124 17.68 -7.55 5.11
CA THR A 124 17.52 -6.21 4.55
C THR A 124 16.07 -5.83 4.29
N PHE A 125 15.15 -6.80 4.33
CA PHE A 125 13.73 -6.55 4.12
C PHE A 125 13.08 -6.06 5.43
N PRO A 126 12.36 -4.92 5.44
CA PRO A 126 11.62 -4.49 6.62
C PRO A 126 10.44 -5.41 6.88
N LYS A 127 10.62 -6.40 7.76
CA LYS A 127 9.69 -7.53 7.94
C LYS A 127 8.25 -7.12 8.23
N ILE A 128 8.06 -6.02 8.96
CA ILE A 128 6.73 -5.49 9.29
C ILE A 128 5.96 -4.98 8.05
N LEU A 129 6.66 -4.69 6.96
CA LEU A 129 6.07 -4.23 5.70
C LEU A 129 5.83 -5.37 4.70
N ALA A 130 6.12 -6.62 5.06
CA ALA A 130 5.97 -7.75 4.13
C ALA A 130 4.51 -7.93 3.72
N THR A 131 3.59 -7.89 4.69
CA THR A 131 2.16 -8.03 4.44
C THR A 131 1.61 -6.95 3.51
N PRO A 132 1.75 -5.63 3.78
CA PRO A 132 1.21 -4.60 2.89
C PRO A 132 1.84 -4.63 1.51
N VAL A 133 3.14 -4.94 1.39
CA VAL A 133 3.81 -5.08 0.09
C VAL A 133 3.22 -6.23 -0.73
N LEU A 134 3.01 -7.41 -0.14
CA LEU A 134 2.44 -8.54 -0.86
C LEU A 134 0.99 -8.31 -1.26
N ILE A 135 0.19 -7.69 -0.39
CA ILE A 135 -1.20 -7.34 -0.73
C ILE A 135 -1.19 -6.30 -1.87
N TYR A 136 -0.34 -5.28 -1.80
CA TYR A 136 -0.19 -4.28 -2.87
C TYR A 136 0.10 -4.93 -4.22
N VAL A 137 1.07 -5.85 -4.28
CA VAL A 137 1.42 -6.56 -5.51
C VAL A 137 0.24 -7.34 -6.08
N LEU A 138 -0.54 -8.01 -5.22
CA LEU A 138 -1.74 -8.72 -5.65
C LEU A 138 -2.83 -7.78 -6.14
N LYS A 139 -3.03 -6.62 -5.48
CA LYS A 139 -4.00 -5.60 -5.92
C LYS A 139 -3.65 -5.00 -7.27
N GLN A 140 -2.36 -4.77 -7.56
CA GLN A 140 -1.91 -4.31 -8.87
C GLN A 140 -2.00 -5.39 -9.96
N GLY A 141 -2.06 -6.66 -9.55
CA GLY A 141 -1.91 -7.81 -10.41
C GLY A 141 -0.44 -8.15 -10.62
N VAL A 142 -0.06 -9.40 -10.30
CA VAL A 142 1.33 -9.87 -10.32
C VAL A 142 2.01 -9.66 -11.68
N ASN A 143 1.29 -9.93 -12.79
CA ASN A 143 1.85 -9.73 -14.12
C ASN A 143 2.11 -8.26 -14.43
N ASN A 144 1.18 -7.37 -14.12
CA ASN A 144 1.35 -5.92 -14.32
C ASN A 144 2.50 -5.40 -13.45
N PHE A 145 2.59 -5.89 -12.21
CA PHE A 145 3.68 -5.52 -11.33
C PHE A 145 5.05 -5.98 -11.86
N CYS A 146 5.13 -7.16 -12.48
CA CYS A 146 6.40 -7.74 -12.95
C CYS A 146 6.80 -7.37 -14.39
N GLU A 147 5.87 -6.90 -15.22
CA GLU A 147 6.11 -6.53 -16.63
C GLU A 147 7.32 -5.59 -16.84
N PRO A 148 7.55 -4.55 -16.01
CA PRO A 148 8.72 -3.69 -16.19
C PRO A 148 10.06 -4.40 -16.03
N LEU A 149 10.12 -5.53 -15.31
CA LEU A 149 11.32 -6.34 -15.18
C LEU A 149 11.43 -7.35 -16.33
N ASP A 150 10.31 -7.91 -16.76
CA ASP A 150 10.26 -8.88 -17.87
C ASP A 150 10.71 -8.24 -19.20
N SER A 151 10.37 -6.97 -19.42
CA SER A 151 10.72 -6.22 -20.63
C SER A 151 12.19 -5.80 -20.73
N LEU A 152 12.97 -5.97 -19.66
CA LEU A 152 14.42 -5.71 -19.64
C LEU A 152 15.25 -6.93 -20.08
N LYS A 153 14.61 -8.08 -20.31
CA LYS A 153 15.26 -9.32 -20.75
C LYS A 153 15.32 -9.45 -22.27
#